data_AF-A0A3C0DRF9-F1
#
_entry.id   AF-A0A3C0DRF9-F1
#
_cell.length_a   1.000
_cell.length_b   1.000
_cell.length_c   1.000
_cell.angle_alpha   90.00
_cell.angle_beta   90.00
_cell.angle_gamma   90.00
#
_symmetry.space_group_name_H-M   'P 1'
#
loop_
_entity.id
_entity.type
_entity.pdbx_description
1 polymer ?
#
loop_
_entity_poly.entity_id
_entity_poly.type
_entity_poly.pdbx_seq_one_letter_code
_entity_poly.pdbx_strand_id
1 'polypeptide(L)'
;ANIDHLIRHEFSMHDHAGKTRWAVYGPRDLHHDPEWHQERGLKSLSILSYLNVAYHMTGDRKYQDVARRLREEHAYHTNIMWPKYQRGIGSGNQSDDEMAFMAYYNLIKYESDPVLKKMYLASFANSWRQEEPEMNPFFNFCFASQAIGVEYTTIWGTFDLSPWETWLADSIETLKRFPLDRFDWRHTNSQRKDLILFSDHWADVYDDKIGGQGYRNNGKVLPVDERYFNHWNASPWVLDTGGSGRSIGSGAVYTLPYYMGLYHGFITAD
;
A
#
# COMPACT_ATOMS: atom_id res chain seq x y z
N ALA A 1 -22.33 -10.06 3.30
CA ALA A 1 -21.96 -10.83 4.51
C ALA A 1 -20.96 -10.07 5.39
N ASN A 2 -19.67 -9.99 5.02
CA ASN A 2 -18.65 -9.34 5.86
C ASN A 2 -18.86 -7.82 6.04
N ILE A 3 -19.25 -7.09 5.00
CA ILE A 3 -19.49 -5.65 5.11
C ILE A 3 -20.77 -5.36 5.90
N ASP A 4 -21.82 -6.17 5.72
CA ASP A 4 -23.04 -6.05 6.55
C ASP A 4 -22.76 -6.36 8.02
N HIS A 5 -21.82 -7.27 8.30
CA HIS A 5 -21.34 -7.53 9.66
C HIS A 5 -20.69 -6.28 10.24
N LEU A 6 -19.72 -5.68 9.54
CA LEU A 6 -19.08 -4.44 9.98
C LEU A 6 -20.12 -3.34 10.24
N ILE A 7 -21.04 -3.08 9.30
CA ILE A 7 -22.06 -2.03 9.47
C ILE A 7 -22.93 -2.26 10.72
N ARG A 8 -23.34 -3.51 10.99
CA ARG A 8 -24.16 -3.84 12.17
C ARG A 8 -23.40 -3.74 13.50
N HIS A 9 -22.09 -3.86 13.46
CA HIS A 9 -21.21 -3.84 14.64
C HIS A 9 -20.36 -2.57 14.70
N GLU A 10 -20.95 -1.42 14.32
CA GLU A 10 -20.29 -0.11 14.40
C GLU A 10 -18.91 -0.09 13.72
N PHE A 11 -18.82 -0.77 12.57
CA PHE A 11 -17.63 -0.95 11.76
C PHE A 11 -16.49 -1.71 12.44
N SER A 12 -16.80 -2.59 13.37
CA SER A 12 -15.84 -3.50 14.00
C SER A 12 -16.14 -4.94 13.66
N MET A 13 -15.10 -5.74 13.42
CA MET A 13 -15.25 -7.18 13.31
C MET A 13 -15.46 -7.79 14.69
N HIS A 14 -16.35 -8.79 14.73
CA HIS A 14 -16.64 -9.55 15.95
C HIS A 14 -16.52 -11.03 15.62
N ASP A 15 -15.82 -11.77 16.47
CA ASP A 15 -15.73 -13.22 16.41
C ASP A 15 -16.57 -13.87 17.53
N HIS A 16 -16.34 -15.14 17.81
CA HIS A 16 -17.03 -15.88 18.85
C HIS A 16 -16.76 -15.35 20.28
N ALA A 17 -15.68 -14.60 20.49
CA ALA A 17 -15.28 -14.00 21.76
C ALA A 17 -15.65 -12.51 21.88
N GLY A 18 -16.22 -11.90 20.83
CA GLY A 18 -16.68 -10.51 20.83
C GLY A 18 -15.87 -9.63 19.87
N LYS A 19 -15.74 -8.34 20.19
CA LYS A 19 -15.02 -7.37 19.35
C LYS A 19 -13.55 -7.77 19.22
N THR A 20 -13.04 -7.83 17.99
CA THR A 20 -11.63 -8.16 17.73
C THR A 20 -10.72 -6.95 17.93
N ARG A 21 -9.41 -7.21 18.09
CA ARG A 21 -8.37 -6.15 18.12
C ARG A 21 -7.90 -5.72 16.73
N TRP A 22 -8.33 -6.41 15.68
CA TRP A 22 -8.10 -6.09 14.28
C TRP A 22 -9.42 -5.81 13.58
N ALA A 23 -9.37 -5.28 12.35
CA ALA A 23 -10.57 -4.97 11.55
C ALA A 23 -11.58 -4.06 12.28
N VAL A 24 -11.05 -3.01 12.91
CA VAL A 24 -11.82 -1.93 13.55
C VAL A 24 -11.73 -0.68 12.68
N TYR A 25 -12.88 -0.18 12.23
CA TYR A 25 -13.02 0.94 11.32
C TYR A 25 -14.06 1.96 11.79
N GLY A 26 -14.49 1.86 13.05
CA GLY A 26 -15.57 2.67 13.63
C GLY A 26 -15.10 4.07 14.03
N PRO A 27 -15.91 5.13 13.81
CA PRO A 27 -15.57 6.49 14.25
C PRO A 27 -15.30 6.60 15.75
N ARG A 28 -16.02 5.82 16.57
CA ARG A 28 -15.83 5.81 18.02
C ARG A 28 -14.39 5.46 18.42
N ASP A 29 -13.82 4.45 17.78
CA ASP A 29 -12.42 4.06 18.03
C ASP A 29 -11.48 5.04 17.34
N LEU A 30 -11.64 5.26 16.03
CA LEU A 30 -10.67 6.02 15.24
C LEU A 30 -10.56 7.52 15.61
N HIS A 31 -11.58 8.11 16.25
CA HIS A 31 -11.60 9.56 16.54
C HIS A 31 -11.52 9.91 18.01
N HIS A 32 -11.90 9.00 18.91
CA HIS A 32 -11.97 9.29 20.34
C HIS A 32 -11.05 8.41 21.19
N ASP A 33 -10.54 7.31 20.64
CA ASP A 33 -9.56 6.47 21.32
C ASP A 33 -8.14 6.83 20.83
N PRO A 34 -7.28 7.39 21.70
CA PRO A 34 -5.92 7.80 21.31
C PRO A 34 -5.05 6.64 20.86
N GLU A 35 -5.36 5.40 21.25
CA GLU A 35 -4.60 4.21 20.82
C GLU A 35 -4.72 3.97 19.30
N TRP A 36 -5.79 4.43 18.67
CA TRP A 36 -6.06 4.22 17.24
C TRP A 36 -5.55 5.34 16.33
N HIS A 37 -4.82 6.31 16.86
CA HIS A 37 -4.45 7.52 16.11
C HIS A 37 -3.62 7.23 14.84
N GLN A 38 -2.71 6.25 14.87
CA GLN A 38 -1.89 5.87 13.71
C GLN A 38 -2.72 5.19 12.61
N GLU A 39 -3.78 4.51 13.01
CA GLU A 39 -4.63 3.67 12.15
C GLU A 39 -5.73 4.47 11.44
N ARG A 40 -6.01 5.70 11.90
CA ARG A 40 -7.13 6.53 11.44
C ARG A 40 -7.18 6.67 9.92
N GLY A 41 -6.05 6.95 9.28
CA GLY A 41 -5.98 7.18 7.83
C GLY A 41 -6.26 5.90 7.05
N LEU A 42 -5.46 4.86 7.29
CA LEU A 42 -5.51 3.58 6.59
C LEU A 42 -6.84 2.85 6.79
N LYS A 43 -7.39 2.90 8.01
CA LYS A 43 -8.68 2.28 8.30
C LYS A 43 -9.83 3.05 7.62
N SER A 44 -9.74 4.38 7.53
CA SER A 44 -10.69 5.19 6.74
C SER A 44 -10.63 4.83 5.24
N LEU A 45 -9.41 4.70 4.69
CA LEU A 45 -9.17 4.24 3.32
C LEU A 45 -9.78 2.86 3.07
N SER A 46 -9.49 1.92 3.97
CA SER A 46 -9.93 0.53 3.89
C SER A 46 -11.45 0.43 3.86
N ILE A 47 -12.16 1.03 4.83
CA ILE A 47 -13.62 0.85 4.90
C ILE A 47 -14.34 1.54 3.75
N LEU A 48 -13.86 2.70 3.28
CA LEU A 48 -14.44 3.35 2.10
C LEU A 48 -14.21 2.51 0.84
N SER A 49 -13.01 1.93 0.69
CA SER A 49 -12.72 0.99 -0.39
C SER A 49 -13.67 -0.23 -0.35
N TYR A 50 -13.85 -0.83 0.82
CA TYR A 50 -14.71 -2.00 0.99
C TYR A 50 -16.18 -1.70 0.69
N LEU A 51 -16.68 -0.53 1.10
CA LEU A 51 -18.04 -0.09 0.80
C LEU A 51 -18.23 0.17 -0.70
N ASN A 52 -17.26 0.78 -1.38
CA ASN A 52 -17.32 0.98 -2.83
C ASN A 52 -17.31 -0.34 -3.59
N VAL A 53 -16.45 -1.30 -3.19
CA VAL A 53 -16.45 -2.65 -3.76
C VAL A 53 -17.77 -3.36 -3.51
N ALA A 54 -18.30 -3.31 -2.28
CA ALA A 54 -19.58 -3.94 -1.96
C ALA A 54 -20.72 -3.36 -2.82
N TYR A 55 -20.78 -2.03 -2.99
CA TYR A 55 -21.73 -1.40 -3.89
C TYR A 55 -21.54 -1.84 -5.35
N HIS A 56 -20.30 -1.86 -5.85
CA HIS A 56 -20.02 -2.29 -7.22
C HIS A 56 -20.49 -3.73 -7.48
N MET A 57 -20.29 -4.62 -6.51
CA MET A 57 -20.64 -6.03 -6.64
C MET A 57 -22.15 -6.32 -6.49
N THR A 58 -22.89 -5.52 -5.71
CA THR A 58 -24.30 -5.81 -5.39
C THR A 58 -25.31 -4.84 -5.96
N GLY A 59 -24.91 -3.60 -6.28
CA GLY A 59 -25.80 -2.49 -6.62
C GLY A 59 -26.62 -1.93 -5.43
N ASP A 60 -26.41 -2.42 -4.21
CA ASP A 60 -27.19 -2.02 -3.03
C ASP A 60 -26.74 -0.65 -2.51
N ARG A 61 -27.60 0.36 -2.71
CA ARG A 61 -27.32 1.76 -2.38
C ARG A 61 -26.99 2.00 -0.90
N LYS A 62 -27.36 1.10 0.01
CA LYS A 62 -27.03 1.25 1.44
C LYS A 62 -25.52 1.44 1.66
N TYR A 63 -24.67 0.80 0.86
CA TYR A 63 -23.21 0.91 1.02
C TYR A 63 -22.71 2.30 0.64
N GLN A 64 -23.27 2.92 -0.41
CA GLN A 64 -22.97 4.31 -0.76
C GLN A 64 -23.48 5.29 0.30
N ASP A 65 -24.68 5.07 0.83
CA ASP A 65 -25.24 5.93 1.88
C ASP A 65 -24.40 5.88 3.16
N VAL A 66 -23.94 4.68 3.53
CA VAL A 66 -23.03 4.49 4.66
C VAL A 66 -21.66 5.15 4.40
N ALA A 67 -21.08 4.97 3.21
CA ALA A 67 -19.82 5.61 2.83
C ALA A 67 -19.93 7.14 2.86
N ARG A 68 -21.03 7.68 2.35
CA ARG A 68 -21.36 9.11 2.40
C ARG A 68 -21.44 9.62 3.84
N ARG A 69 -22.14 8.91 4.72
CA ARG A 69 -22.22 9.25 6.14
C ARG A 69 -20.84 9.31 6.80
N LEU A 70 -19.98 8.31 6.58
CA LEU A 70 -18.60 8.30 7.09
C LEU A 70 -17.77 9.48 6.56
N ARG A 71 -18.03 9.94 5.33
CA ARG A 71 -17.36 11.11 4.78
C ARG A 71 -17.87 12.41 5.39
N GLU A 72 -19.18 12.60 5.44
CA GLU A 72 -19.82 13.86 5.81
C GLU A 72 -19.79 14.10 7.33
N GLU A 73 -20.10 13.08 8.14
CA GLU A 73 -20.19 13.22 9.60
C GLU A 73 -18.84 13.01 10.29
N HIS A 74 -17.93 12.28 9.64
CA HIS A 74 -16.71 11.76 10.26
C HIS A 74 -15.44 12.07 9.45
N ALA A 75 -15.54 12.84 8.36
CA ALA A 75 -14.39 13.29 7.57
C ALA A 75 -13.46 12.15 7.09
N TYR A 76 -13.98 10.94 6.83
CA TYR A 76 -13.14 9.80 6.43
C TYR A 76 -12.37 10.07 5.13
N HIS A 77 -12.95 10.86 4.24
CA HIS A 77 -12.30 11.30 3.00
C HIS A 77 -11.08 12.19 3.28
N THR A 78 -11.11 13.03 4.32
CA THR A 78 -9.96 13.82 4.77
C THR A 78 -8.92 12.97 5.49
N ASN A 79 -9.34 12.00 6.31
CA ASN A 79 -8.42 11.08 6.99
C ASN A 79 -7.53 10.32 5.99
N ILE A 80 -8.08 9.97 4.82
CA ILE A 80 -7.35 9.26 3.77
C ILE A 80 -6.12 10.04 3.31
N MET A 81 -6.14 11.39 3.32
CA MET A 81 -5.03 12.22 2.84
C MET A 81 -3.68 11.93 3.51
N TRP A 82 -3.71 11.32 4.69
CA TRP A 82 -2.53 10.81 5.39
C TRP A 82 -2.80 9.37 5.86
N PRO A 83 -2.73 8.39 4.95
CA PRO A 83 -3.22 7.04 5.23
C PRO A 83 -2.36 6.33 6.28
N LYS A 84 -1.04 6.51 6.22
CA LYS A 84 -0.08 5.81 7.06
C LYS A 84 0.75 6.80 7.86
N TYR A 85 0.91 6.52 9.14
CA TYR A 85 1.86 7.24 9.98
C TYR A 85 3.28 6.74 9.66
N GLN A 86 4.06 7.55 8.93
CA GLN A 86 5.40 7.18 8.48
C GLN A 86 6.34 8.39 8.49
N ARG A 87 7.63 8.16 8.73
CA ARG A 87 8.68 9.18 8.87
C ARG A 87 9.62 9.28 7.67
N GLY A 88 9.47 8.42 6.67
CA GLY A 88 10.30 8.37 5.47
C GLY A 88 10.23 7.02 4.78
N ILE A 89 11.09 6.84 3.78
CA ILE A 89 11.27 5.55 3.10
C ILE A 89 11.63 4.46 4.10
N GLY A 90 11.02 3.28 3.96
CA GLY A 90 11.28 2.12 4.82
C GLY A 90 10.78 2.20 6.27
N SER A 91 10.17 3.32 6.69
CA SER A 91 9.52 3.45 8.00
C SER A 91 8.06 2.97 7.97
N GLY A 92 7.51 2.69 9.14
CA GLY A 92 6.16 2.16 9.29
C GLY A 92 6.05 0.69 8.92
N ASN A 93 4.87 0.12 9.21
CA ASN A 93 4.55 -1.25 8.88
C ASN A 93 4.34 -1.41 7.37
N GLN A 94 5.13 -2.29 6.76
CA GLN A 94 5.13 -2.56 5.31
C GLN A 94 3.88 -3.33 4.84
N SER A 95 3.20 -4.02 5.77
CA SER A 95 1.89 -4.59 5.50
C SER A 95 0.80 -3.53 5.33
N ASP A 96 0.98 -2.34 5.91
CA ASP A 96 0.02 -1.25 5.75
C ASP A 96 0.10 -0.65 4.35
N ASP A 97 1.29 -0.65 3.72
CA ASP A 97 1.46 -0.19 2.34
C ASP A 97 0.78 -1.13 1.35
N GLU A 98 1.03 -2.44 1.46
CA GLU A 98 0.35 -3.42 0.62
C GLU A 98 -1.18 -3.30 0.74
N MET A 99 -1.70 -3.14 1.96
CA MET A 99 -3.12 -2.88 2.21
C MET A 99 -3.59 -1.55 1.61
N ALA A 100 -2.82 -0.47 1.77
CA ALA A 100 -3.17 0.84 1.23
C ALA A 100 -3.28 0.82 -0.29
N PHE A 101 -2.32 0.21 -0.99
CA PHE A 101 -2.32 0.13 -2.45
C PHE A 101 -3.50 -0.70 -2.99
N MET A 102 -3.80 -1.84 -2.36
CA MET A 102 -5.00 -2.62 -2.69
C MET A 102 -6.29 -1.82 -2.44
N ALA A 103 -6.34 -1.06 -1.34
CA ALA A 103 -7.51 -0.27 -1.00
C ALA A 103 -7.67 0.94 -1.93
N TYR A 104 -6.59 1.66 -2.27
CA TYR A 104 -6.59 2.77 -3.22
C TYR A 104 -7.03 2.32 -4.60
N TYR A 105 -6.45 1.24 -5.12
CA TYR A 105 -6.80 0.73 -6.45
C TYR A 105 -8.31 0.49 -6.58
N ASN A 106 -8.93 -0.16 -5.59
CA ASN A 106 -10.36 -0.41 -5.58
C ASN A 106 -11.20 0.85 -5.32
N LEU A 107 -10.80 1.69 -4.35
CA LEU A 107 -11.52 2.91 -4.00
C LEU A 107 -11.64 3.83 -5.21
N ILE A 108 -10.52 4.09 -5.89
CA ILE A 108 -10.42 5.02 -7.02
C ILE A 108 -11.08 4.43 -8.28
N LYS A 109 -10.93 3.13 -8.53
CA LYS A 109 -11.53 2.46 -9.68
C LYS A 109 -13.06 2.51 -9.64
N TYR A 110 -13.66 2.42 -8.46
CA TYR A 110 -15.11 2.40 -8.27
C TYR A 110 -15.70 3.71 -7.74
N GLU A 111 -14.88 4.77 -7.58
CA GLU A 111 -15.39 6.08 -7.20
C GLU A 111 -16.03 6.79 -8.41
N SER A 112 -17.28 7.18 -8.25
CA SER A 112 -18.07 7.87 -9.27
C SER A 112 -17.94 9.39 -9.20
N ASP A 113 -17.66 9.95 -8.02
CA ASP A 113 -17.50 11.38 -7.84
C ASP A 113 -16.10 11.82 -8.31
N PRO A 114 -16.00 12.65 -9.38
CA PRO A 114 -14.72 13.07 -9.92
C PRO A 114 -13.90 13.92 -8.93
N VAL A 115 -14.54 14.63 -8.00
CA VAL A 115 -13.85 15.44 -6.98
C VAL A 115 -13.21 14.52 -5.95
N LEU A 116 -13.97 13.56 -5.41
CA LEU A 116 -13.43 12.56 -4.48
C LEU A 116 -12.34 11.72 -5.12
N LYS A 117 -12.55 11.28 -6.37
CA LYS A 117 -11.56 10.49 -7.12
C LYS A 117 -10.22 11.21 -7.24
N LYS A 118 -10.23 12.50 -7.60
CA LYS A 118 -9.00 13.32 -7.68
C LYS A 118 -8.34 13.50 -6.32
N MET A 119 -9.14 13.70 -5.26
CA MET A 119 -8.61 13.83 -3.90
C MET A 119 -7.93 12.53 -3.44
N TYR A 120 -8.56 11.37 -3.67
CA TYR A 120 -7.97 10.07 -3.37
C TYR A 120 -6.72 9.80 -4.19
N LEU A 121 -6.67 10.23 -5.46
CA LEU A 121 -5.47 10.16 -6.28
C LEU A 121 -4.33 11.01 -5.74
N ALA A 122 -4.61 12.22 -5.26
CA ALA A 122 -3.58 13.06 -4.64
C ALA A 122 -3.01 12.40 -3.39
N SER A 123 -3.87 11.78 -2.58
CA SER A 123 -3.44 10.97 -1.44
C SER A 123 -2.63 9.75 -1.86
N PHE A 124 -3.05 9.04 -2.92
CA PHE A 124 -2.35 7.87 -3.42
C PHE A 124 -0.97 8.25 -3.97
N ALA A 125 -0.85 9.40 -4.63
CA ALA A 125 0.42 9.94 -5.10
C ALA A 125 1.41 10.19 -3.95
N ASN A 126 0.92 10.62 -2.78
CA ASN A 126 1.76 10.79 -1.60
C ASN A 126 2.31 9.44 -1.10
N SER A 127 1.46 8.41 -0.99
CA SER A 127 1.91 7.05 -0.66
C SER A 127 2.86 6.48 -1.71
N TRP A 128 2.53 6.60 -3.00
CA TRP A 128 3.34 6.08 -4.08
C TRP A 128 4.75 6.69 -4.13
N ARG A 129 4.90 7.99 -3.86
CA ARG A 129 6.22 8.63 -3.81
C ARG A 129 7.14 8.08 -2.72
N GLN A 130 6.58 7.54 -1.65
CA GLN A 130 7.35 6.94 -0.56
C GLN A 130 7.77 5.51 -0.92
N GLU A 131 6.94 4.80 -1.69
CA GLU A 131 7.18 3.41 -2.08
C GLU A 131 7.84 3.23 -3.46
N GLU A 132 7.92 4.28 -4.30
CA GLU A 132 8.58 4.20 -5.62
C GLU A 132 10.01 3.63 -5.56
N PRO A 133 10.85 4.01 -4.57
CA PRO A 133 12.20 3.46 -4.44
C PRO A 133 12.25 1.95 -4.17
N GLU A 134 11.13 1.32 -3.79
CA GLU A 134 11.02 -0.12 -3.57
C GLU A 134 10.95 -0.93 -4.87
N MET A 135 10.77 -0.25 -6.01
CA MET A 135 10.68 -0.85 -7.34
C MET A 135 9.60 -1.94 -7.44
N ASN A 136 8.53 -1.81 -6.65
CA ASN A 136 7.47 -2.80 -6.56
C ASN A 136 6.52 -2.67 -7.78
N PRO A 137 6.48 -3.64 -8.69
CA PRO A 137 5.67 -3.55 -9.91
C PRO A 137 4.17 -3.55 -9.60
N PHE A 138 3.72 -4.21 -8.53
CA PHE A 138 2.30 -4.20 -8.16
C PHE A 138 1.87 -2.79 -7.75
N PHE A 139 2.69 -2.13 -6.92
CA PHE A 139 2.45 -0.78 -6.45
C PHE A 139 2.46 0.23 -7.59
N ASN A 140 3.51 0.17 -8.42
CA ASN A 140 3.65 1.03 -9.60
C ASN A 140 2.48 0.88 -10.57
N PHE A 141 2.04 -0.35 -10.86
CA PHE A 141 0.93 -0.58 -11.78
C PHE A 141 -0.43 -0.17 -11.19
N CYS A 142 -0.65 -0.35 -9.88
CA CYS A 142 -1.84 0.17 -9.20
C CYS A 142 -1.96 1.69 -9.39
N PHE A 143 -0.88 2.41 -9.10
CA PHE A 143 -0.85 3.87 -9.18
C PHE A 143 -0.94 4.37 -10.63
N ALA A 144 -0.06 3.88 -11.52
CA ALA A 144 0.00 4.30 -12.91
C ALA A 144 -1.33 4.09 -13.65
N SER A 145 -2.07 3.01 -13.35
CA SER A 145 -3.36 2.73 -14.00
C SER A 145 -4.44 3.79 -13.76
N GLN A 146 -4.28 4.65 -12.75
CA GLN A 146 -5.26 5.67 -12.39
C GLN A 146 -4.71 7.10 -12.47
N ALA A 147 -3.40 7.30 -12.38
CA ALA A 147 -2.79 8.62 -12.19
C ALA A 147 -2.20 9.26 -13.46
N ILE A 148 -1.94 8.50 -14.52
CA ILE A 148 -1.34 9.03 -15.76
C ILE A 148 -2.21 10.16 -16.35
N GLY A 149 -1.61 11.33 -16.54
CA GLY A 149 -2.26 12.51 -17.10
C GLY A 149 -3.27 13.19 -16.18
N VAL A 150 -3.30 12.81 -14.89
CA VAL A 150 -4.20 13.43 -13.91
C VAL A 150 -3.51 14.60 -13.23
N GLU A 151 -4.15 15.77 -13.32
CA GLU A 151 -3.74 16.96 -12.58
C GLU A 151 -4.60 17.17 -11.32
N TYR A 152 -3.95 17.66 -10.26
CA TYR A 152 -4.58 18.04 -9.00
C TYR A 152 -4.28 19.50 -8.65
N THR A 153 -5.35 20.28 -8.46
CA THR A 153 -5.25 21.70 -8.13
C THR A 153 -5.48 21.92 -6.64
N THR A 154 -4.56 22.65 -6.03
CA THR A 154 -4.66 23.16 -4.66
C THR A 154 -4.62 24.67 -4.66
N ILE A 155 -4.74 25.28 -3.48
CA ILE A 155 -4.51 26.73 -3.31
C ILE A 155 -3.09 27.19 -3.67
N TRP A 156 -2.13 26.26 -3.81
CA TRP A 156 -0.73 26.54 -4.12
C TRP A 156 -0.34 26.27 -5.57
N GLY A 157 -1.29 25.81 -6.40
CA GLY A 157 -1.04 25.51 -7.81
C GLY A 157 -1.64 24.18 -8.28
N THR A 158 -1.41 23.90 -9.55
CA THR A 158 -1.78 22.65 -10.20
C THR A 158 -0.55 21.76 -10.34
N PHE A 159 -0.68 20.50 -9.94
CA PHE A 159 0.39 19.53 -9.92
C PHE A 159 0.01 18.30 -10.74
N ASP A 160 0.95 17.82 -11.56
CA ASP A 160 0.83 16.54 -12.24
C ASP A 160 1.00 15.39 -11.24
N LEU A 161 0.03 14.48 -11.20
CA LEU A 161 0.07 13.28 -10.38
C LEU A 161 0.63 12.06 -11.13
N SER A 162 1.03 12.21 -12.39
CA SER A 162 1.61 11.12 -13.17
C SER A 162 2.82 10.50 -12.44
N PRO A 163 3.00 9.16 -12.54
CA PRO A 163 4.18 8.51 -11.99
C PRO A 163 5.48 9.10 -12.58
N TRP A 164 6.53 9.20 -11.78
CA TRP A 164 7.86 9.64 -12.22
C TRP A 164 8.48 8.69 -13.23
N GLU A 165 9.29 9.24 -14.15
CA GLU A 165 9.80 8.58 -15.36
C GLU A 165 10.33 7.13 -15.19
N THR A 166 10.93 6.81 -14.04
CA THR A 166 11.54 5.49 -13.77
C THR A 166 10.56 4.37 -13.47
N TRP A 167 9.29 4.68 -13.12
CA TRP A 167 8.32 3.71 -12.59
C TRP A 167 8.18 2.44 -13.45
N LEU A 168 8.13 2.60 -14.77
CA LEU A 168 7.91 1.48 -15.68
C LEU A 168 9.19 0.66 -15.82
N ALA A 169 10.34 1.31 -16.02
CA ALA A 169 11.62 0.65 -16.14
C ALA A 169 11.95 -0.19 -14.90
N ASP A 170 11.72 0.37 -13.70
CA ASP A 170 11.92 -0.34 -12.43
C ASP A 170 10.99 -1.54 -12.29
N SER A 171 9.71 -1.38 -12.65
CA SER A 171 8.72 -2.46 -12.59
C SER A 171 9.12 -3.62 -13.51
N ILE A 172 9.56 -3.30 -14.73
CA ILE A 172 10.01 -4.29 -15.70
C ILE A 172 11.33 -4.94 -15.26
N GLU A 173 12.28 -4.19 -14.70
CA GLU A 173 13.52 -4.74 -14.14
C GLU A 173 13.19 -5.75 -13.03
N THR A 174 12.34 -5.37 -12.07
CA THR A 174 11.91 -6.27 -10.99
C THR A 174 11.24 -7.53 -11.54
N LEU A 175 10.35 -7.43 -12.53
CA LEU A 175 9.73 -8.62 -13.12
C LEU A 175 10.76 -9.50 -13.88
N LYS A 176 11.69 -8.90 -14.63
CA LYS A 176 12.70 -9.66 -15.39
C LYS A 176 13.70 -10.38 -14.49
N ARG A 177 14.04 -9.78 -13.35
CA ARG A 177 15.02 -10.34 -12.40
C ARG A 177 14.38 -11.31 -11.42
N PHE A 178 13.06 -11.44 -11.38
CA PHE A 178 12.39 -12.36 -10.45
C PHE A 178 12.92 -13.79 -10.64
N PRO A 179 13.46 -14.43 -9.59
CA PRO A 179 14.01 -15.76 -9.75
C PRO A 179 12.89 -16.79 -9.99
N LEU A 180 13.11 -17.67 -10.98
CA LEU A 180 12.19 -18.77 -11.29
C LEU A 180 12.09 -19.77 -10.13
N ASP A 181 13.23 -20.02 -9.49
CA ASP A 181 13.30 -20.75 -8.25
C ASP A 181 13.00 -19.82 -7.07
N ARG A 182 12.02 -20.21 -6.25
CA ARG A 182 11.54 -19.43 -5.11
C ARG A 182 11.87 -20.10 -3.77
N PHE A 183 12.87 -20.99 -3.72
CA PHE A 183 13.40 -21.44 -2.44
C PHE A 183 13.92 -20.25 -1.61
N ASP A 184 13.79 -20.35 -0.29
CA ASP A 184 14.26 -19.36 0.68
C ASP A 184 15.79 -19.37 0.84
N TRP A 185 16.53 -19.20 -0.26
CA TRP A 185 17.98 -19.11 -0.22
C TRP A 185 18.43 -17.92 0.63
N ARG A 186 19.47 -18.14 1.45
CA ARG A 186 20.02 -17.08 2.31
C ARG A 186 20.76 -16.05 1.47
N HIS A 187 20.38 -14.79 1.65
CA HIS A 187 21.06 -13.62 1.11
C HIS A 187 21.67 -12.83 2.28
N THR A 188 22.96 -12.52 2.22
CA THR A 188 23.65 -11.75 3.26
C THR A 188 24.36 -10.58 2.60
N ASN A 189 23.66 -9.44 2.54
CA ASN A 189 24.11 -8.22 1.88
C ASN A 189 24.64 -7.16 2.85
N SER A 190 24.45 -7.32 4.16
CA SER A 190 24.90 -6.37 5.19
C SER A 190 26.41 -6.09 5.18
N GLN A 191 27.21 -6.97 4.57
CA GLN A 191 28.66 -6.82 4.42
C GLN A 191 29.08 -5.98 3.21
N ARG A 192 28.13 -5.63 2.32
CA ARG A 192 28.39 -4.87 1.11
C ARG A 192 28.77 -3.43 1.44
N LYS A 193 29.84 -2.96 0.79
CA LYS A 193 30.40 -1.62 1.01
C LYS A 193 29.78 -0.54 0.11
N ASP A 194 29.03 -0.96 -0.91
CA ASP A 194 28.35 -0.08 -1.85
C ASP A 194 26.95 0.36 -1.37
N LEU A 195 26.49 -0.17 -0.24
CA LEU A 195 25.18 0.14 0.34
C LEU A 195 25.26 1.31 1.32
N ILE A 196 24.19 2.09 1.36
CA ILE A 196 23.96 3.16 2.33
C ILE A 196 23.01 2.61 3.39
N LEU A 197 23.43 2.64 4.65
CA LEU A 197 22.62 2.17 5.78
C LEU A 197 21.66 3.26 6.24
N PHE A 198 20.47 2.86 6.70
CA PHE A 198 19.58 3.79 7.38
C PHE A 198 20.17 4.24 8.73
N SER A 199 19.90 5.50 9.05
CA SER A 199 20.17 6.05 10.38
C SER A 199 18.98 5.75 11.30
N ASP A 200 19.23 5.48 12.58
CA ASP A 200 18.18 5.28 13.59
C ASP A 200 17.25 6.48 13.72
N HIS A 201 17.62 7.66 13.22
CA HIS A 201 16.72 8.82 13.13
C HIS A 201 15.46 8.57 12.29
N TRP A 202 15.51 7.58 11.37
CA TRP A 202 14.38 7.20 10.51
C TRP A 202 13.49 6.13 11.13
N ALA A 203 13.85 5.62 12.32
CA ALA A 203 13.02 4.65 13.03
C ALA A 203 11.68 5.29 13.47
N ASP A 204 10.67 4.44 13.61
CA ASP A 204 9.35 4.89 14.05
C ASP A 204 9.35 5.33 15.51
N VAL A 205 8.33 6.09 15.91
CA VAL A 205 8.21 6.65 17.27
C VAL A 205 8.23 5.60 18.37
N TYR A 206 7.77 4.40 18.02
CA TYR A 206 7.60 3.28 18.94
C TYR A 206 8.56 2.12 18.64
N ASP A 207 9.52 2.33 17.74
CA ASP A 207 10.60 1.38 17.45
C ASP A 207 11.96 2.10 17.54
N ASP A 208 12.82 1.66 18.43
CA ASP A 208 14.03 2.38 18.78
C ASP A 208 15.17 2.19 17.75
N LYS A 209 15.04 1.25 16.77
CA LYS A 209 16.14 0.89 15.86
C LYS A 209 15.69 0.44 14.47
N ILE A 210 16.33 0.95 13.43
CA ILE A 210 16.15 0.51 12.03
C ILE A 210 17.36 -0.29 11.49
N GLY A 211 18.12 -0.89 12.40
CA GLY A 211 19.36 -1.62 12.08
C GLY A 211 19.16 -2.76 11.07
N GLY A 212 20.19 -3.00 10.26
CA GLY A 212 20.16 -4.06 9.23
C GLY A 212 19.37 -3.69 7.98
N GLN A 213 18.96 -2.43 7.84
CA GLN A 213 18.27 -1.90 6.67
C GLN A 213 19.15 -0.88 5.92
N GLY A 214 18.94 -0.79 4.60
CA GLY A 214 19.66 0.13 3.75
C GLY A 214 19.24 0.05 2.29
N TYR A 215 19.97 0.77 1.45
CA TYR A 215 19.65 0.95 0.04
C TYR A 215 20.90 1.15 -0.80
N ARG A 216 20.74 0.99 -2.12
CA ARG A 216 21.83 1.20 -3.09
C ARG A 216 22.09 2.71 -3.24
N ASN A 217 23.28 3.08 -3.70
CA ASN A 217 23.66 4.49 -3.91
C ASN A 217 22.74 5.31 -4.85
N ASN A 218 21.82 4.65 -5.57
CA ASN A 218 20.80 5.28 -6.41
C ASN A 218 19.47 5.57 -5.66
N GLY A 219 19.43 5.36 -4.34
CA GLY A 219 18.24 5.58 -3.51
C GLY A 219 17.27 4.41 -3.46
N LYS A 220 17.51 3.32 -4.21
CA LYS A 220 16.57 2.20 -4.36
C LYS A 220 16.98 0.97 -3.58
N VAL A 221 16.00 0.12 -3.31
CA VAL A 221 16.18 -1.16 -2.61
C VAL A 221 17.09 -2.12 -3.38
N LEU A 222 17.52 -3.20 -2.72
CA LEU A 222 18.23 -4.29 -3.38
C LEU A 222 17.36 -4.91 -4.48
N PRO A 223 17.95 -5.31 -5.61
CA PRO A 223 17.23 -6.03 -6.64
C PRO A 223 16.57 -7.31 -6.14
N VAL A 224 15.48 -7.71 -6.79
CA VAL A 224 14.63 -8.83 -6.38
C VAL A 224 15.36 -10.19 -6.34
N ASP A 225 16.38 -10.39 -7.16
CA ASP A 225 17.24 -11.58 -7.23
C ASP A 225 18.38 -11.57 -6.21
N GLU A 226 18.55 -10.49 -5.46
CA GLU A 226 19.55 -10.37 -4.39
C GLU A 226 18.90 -10.42 -3.00
N ARG A 227 17.61 -10.78 -2.93
CA ARG A 227 16.81 -10.86 -1.70
C ARG A 227 15.73 -11.93 -1.80
N TYR A 228 15.16 -12.30 -0.66
CA TYR A 228 14.01 -13.21 -0.60
C TYR A 228 12.84 -12.61 0.17
N PHE A 229 11.64 -12.75 -0.38
CA PHE A 229 10.36 -12.42 0.26
C PHE A 229 9.21 -13.25 -0.34
N ASN A 230 8.14 -13.40 0.43
CA ASN A 230 6.94 -14.16 0.05
C ASN A 230 5.73 -13.32 -0.32
N HIS A 231 5.70 -12.09 0.15
CA HIS A 231 4.59 -11.14 -0.01
C HIS A 231 5.19 -9.74 -0.17
N TRP A 232 4.46 -8.84 -0.81
CA TRP A 232 4.92 -7.47 -1.00
C TRP A 232 4.86 -6.63 0.28
N ASN A 233 4.30 -7.17 1.37
CA ASN A 233 4.37 -6.59 2.71
C ASN A 233 5.70 -6.80 3.46
N ALA A 234 6.64 -7.57 2.92
CA ALA A 234 7.93 -7.76 3.54
C ALA A 234 8.79 -6.51 3.30
N SER A 235 9.46 -6.00 4.34
CA SER A 235 10.32 -4.82 4.18
C SER A 235 11.43 -5.06 3.15
N PRO A 236 11.42 -4.33 2.03
CA PRO A 236 12.41 -4.49 0.96
C PRO A 236 13.77 -3.86 1.31
N TRP A 237 13.83 -3.12 2.42
CA TRP A 237 15.00 -2.41 2.92
C TRP A 237 15.90 -3.28 3.78
N VAL A 238 15.40 -4.42 4.28
CA VAL A 238 16.20 -5.39 5.05
C VAL A 238 17.26 -6.02 4.16
N LEU A 239 18.53 -5.91 4.55
CA LEU A 239 19.66 -6.33 3.73
C LEU A 239 19.89 -7.84 3.73
N ASP A 240 19.67 -8.48 4.88
CA ASP A 240 19.87 -9.92 5.05
C ASP A 240 18.52 -10.63 5.08
N THR A 241 18.26 -11.47 4.09
CA THR A 241 16.96 -12.12 3.89
C THR A 241 17.10 -13.59 3.55
N GLY A 242 15.97 -14.30 3.49
CA GLY A 242 15.95 -15.74 3.21
C GLY A 242 16.38 -16.60 4.40
N GLY A 243 16.58 -17.88 4.14
CA GLY A 243 16.72 -18.89 5.18
C GLY A 243 17.52 -20.10 4.72
N SER A 244 16.94 -21.28 4.84
CA SER A 244 17.69 -22.54 4.69
C SER A 244 17.51 -23.24 3.34
N GLY A 245 16.75 -22.64 2.42
CA GLY A 245 16.35 -23.28 1.16
C GLY A 245 15.38 -24.45 1.35
N ARG A 246 14.66 -24.49 2.48
CA ARG A 246 13.70 -25.57 2.84
C ARG A 246 12.25 -25.16 2.66
N SER A 247 12.00 -23.89 2.38
CA SER A 247 10.68 -23.33 2.12
C SER A 247 10.64 -22.81 0.69
N ILE A 248 9.48 -22.92 0.05
CA ILE A 248 9.24 -22.34 -1.27
C ILE A 248 8.22 -21.21 -1.16
N GLY A 249 8.54 -20.07 -1.76
CA GLY A 249 7.66 -18.91 -1.82
C GLY A 249 6.54 -19.04 -2.84
N SER A 250 5.44 -18.33 -2.60
CA SER A 250 4.33 -18.25 -3.55
C SER A 250 4.73 -17.49 -4.81
N GLY A 251 4.32 -17.98 -5.99
CA GLY A 251 4.46 -17.28 -7.27
C GLY A 251 3.55 -16.05 -7.41
N ALA A 252 2.66 -15.79 -6.44
CA ALA A 252 1.74 -14.66 -6.46
C ALA A 252 2.45 -13.30 -6.60
N VAL A 253 3.61 -13.12 -5.96
CA VAL A 253 4.39 -11.87 -6.04
C VAL A 253 4.89 -11.55 -7.44
N TYR A 254 5.01 -12.54 -8.33
CA TYR A 254 5.31 -12.33 -9.74
C TYR A 254 4.03 -12.25 -10.59
N THR A 255 3.16 -13.25 -10.44
CA THR A 255 1.99 -13.42 -11.31
C THR A 255 0.99 -12.28 -11.17
N LEU A 256 0.73 -11.78 -9.96
CA LEU A 256 -0.18 -10.67 -9.73
C LEU A 256 0.25 -9.40 -10.48
N PRO A 257 1.46 -8.84 -10.27
CA PRO A 257 1.89 -7.66 -11.01
C PRO A 257 2.06 -7.92 -12.51
N TYR A 258 2.54 -9.10 -12.92
CA TYR A 258 2.67 -9.42 -14.35
C TYR A 258 1.32 -9.35 -15.08
N TYR A 259 0.29 -10.03 -14.57
CA TYR A 259 -1.04 -9.98 -15.18
C TYR A 259 -1.71 -8.61 -15.04
N MET A 260 -1.41 -7.87 -13.98
CA MET A 260 -1.86 -6.48 -13.85
C MET A 260 -1.23 -5.58 -14.92
N GLY A 261 0.05 -5.77 -15.23
CA GLY A 261 0.76 -5.07 -16.31
C GLY A 261 0.17 -5.39 -17.68
N LEU A 262 -0.19 -6.66 -17.93
CA LEU A 262 -0.92 -7.04 -19.16
C LEU A 262 -2.31 -6.42 -19.22
N TYR A 263 -3.08 -6.48 -18.14
CA TYR A 263 -4.45 -5.97 -18.06
C TYR A 263 -4.53 -4.47 -18.36
N HIS A 264 -3.58 -3.68 -17.84
CA HIS A 264 -3.52 -2.23 -18.07
C HIS A 264 -2.70 -1.84 -19.30
N GLY A 265 -2.16 -2.80 -20.05
CA GLY A 265 -1.39 -2.55 -21.28
C GLY A 265 0.00 -1.94 -21.04
N PHE A 266 0.55 -2.05 -19.83
CA PHE A 266 1.93 -1.66 -19.51
C PHE A 266 2.96 -2.69 -19.99
N ILE A 267 2.52 -3.94 -20.13
CA ILE A 267 3.29 -5.04 -20.68
C ILE A 267 2.55 -5.53 -21.93
N THR A 268 3.27 -5.72 -23.02
CA THR A 268 2.75 -6.37 -24.22
C THR A 268 3.11 -7.85 -24.19
N ALA A 269 2.15 -8.72 -24.52
CA ALA A 269 2.45 -10.11 -24.82
C ALA A 269 3.05 -10.16 -26.23
N ASP A 270 4.23 -10.79 -26.36
CA ASP A 270 4.79 -11.16 -27.65
C ASP A 270 3.97 -12.27 -28.32
#